data_AF-K1UDJ0-F1
#
_entry.id   AF-K1UDJ0-F1
#
_cell.length_a   1.000
_cell.length_b   1.000
_cell.length_c   1.000
_cell.angle_alpha   90.00
_cell.angle_beta   90.00
_cell.angle_gamma   90.00
#
_symmetry.space_group_name_H-M   'P 1'
#
loop_
_entity.id
_entity.type
_entity.pdbx_description
1 polymer ?
#
loop_
_entity_poly.entity_id
_entity_poly.type
_entity_poly.pdbx_seq_one_letter_code
_entity_poly.pdbx_strand_id
1 'polypeptide(L)'
;MKHKKLTMIVALVLVVALAAGLGIWATGETNVPTVTYYDGSDGNGARFTFTHTGDGSDTNLFPNFSNCMPGDSLTQTIRVQADGKNGVQGAKIYLRAEIDGDASAKEGSAISYNDVLDHIGMTVSKDGVVIASNKTAKLFSQLDAADGLKSNVFIAEVGPKTDPVDLDVTIDVDPAMGNAFQEAA
;
A
#
# COMPACT_ATOMS: atom_id res chain seq x y z
N MET A 1 -4.06 39.96 -3.64
CA MET A 1 -4.98 39.00 -4.30
C MET A 1 -4.76 37.63 -3.65
N LYS A 2 -5.82 36.97 -3.18
CA LYS A 2 -5.74 35.70 -2.43
C LYS A 2 -5.63 34.54 -3.42
N HIS A 3 -4.51 33.83 -3.45
CA HIS A 3 -4.37 32.60 -4.24
C HIS A 3 -4.93 31.41 -3.44
N LYS A 4 -6.00 30.79 -3.93
CA LYS A 4 -6.53 29.51 -3.40
C LYS A 4 -5.69 28.38 -4.00
N LYS A 5 -5.04 27.59 -3.16
CA LYS A 5 -4.33 26.37 -3.59
C LYS A 5 -5.37 25.28 -3.87
N LEU A 6 -5.38 24.75 -5.10
CA LEU A 6 -6.22 23.64 -5.51
C LEU A 6 -5.44 22.35 -5.20
N THR A 7 -5.93 21.53 -4.27
CA THR A 7 -5.37 20.20 -3.98
C THR A 7 -5.95 19.22 -4.99
N MET A 8 -5.10 18.64 -5.84
CA MET A 8 -5.47 17.69 -6.89
C MET A 8 -5.31 16.26 -6.36
N ILE A 9 -6.40 15.47 -6.34
CA ILE A 9 -6.41 14.06 -5.96
C ILE A 9 -6.63 13.26 -7.25
N VAL A 10 -5.73 12.31 -7.55
CA VAL A 10 -5.82 11.42 -8.72
C VAL A 10 -5.83 9.98 -8.21
N ALA A 11 -6.80 9.19 -8.67
CA ALA A 11 -6.92 7.76 -8.42
C ALA A 11 -6.88 7.01 -9.76
N LEU A 12 -6.16 5.88 -9.83
CA LEU A 12 -6.11 4.98 -10.99
C LEU A 12 -5.94 3.53 -10.50
N VAL A 13 -6.36 2.59 -11.33
CA VAL A 13 -7.20 1.43 -10.99
C VAL A 13 -6.73 0.38 -12.05
N LEU A 14 -6.11 -0.76 -11.64
CA LEU A 14 -5.50 -1.80 -12.55
C LEU A 14 -5.69 -3.33 -12.19
N VAL A 15 -6.08 -4.15 -13.20
CA VAL A 15 -6.47 -5.60 -13.18
C VAL A 15 -5.26 -6.54 -13.45
N VAL A 16 -5.24 -7.73 -12.81
CA VAL A 16 -4.13 -8.73 -12.82
C VAL A 16 -4.54 -10.07 -13.45
N ALA A 17 -3.59 -10.75 -14.12
CA ALA A 17 -3.62 -12.19 -14.42
C ALA A 17 -2.35 -12.88 -13.87
N LEU A 18 -2.54 -14.09 -13.33
CA LEU A 18 -1.73 -14.80 -12.34
C LEU A 18 -0.68 -15.77 -12.95
N ALA A 19 0.49 -15.92 -12.30
CA ALA A 19 1.24 -17.20 -12.27
C ALA A 19 2.28 -17.20 -11.12
N ALA A 20 2.45 -18.37 -10.49
CA ALA A 20 3.01 -18.63 -9.16
C ALA A 20 4.56 -18.58 -9.01
N GLY A 21 5.03 -18.41 -7.76
CA GLY A 21 6.38 -18.81 -7.35
C GLY A 21 6.83 -18.30 -5.97
N LEU A 22 6.72 -19.15 -4.95
CA LEU A 22 7.12 -18.96 -3.56
C LEU A 22 8.65 -18.81 -3.35
N GLY A 23 9.09 -18.01 -2.36
CA GLY A 23 10.44 -18.08 -1.81
C GLY A 23 10.80 -16.97 -0.82
N ILE A 24 10.96 -17.31 0.46
CA ILE A 24 11.40 -16.45 1.57
C ILE A 24 12.92 -16.23 1.50
N TRP A 25 13.41 -14.99 1.62
CA TRP A 25 14.80 -14.70 2.03
C TRP A 25 14.93 -13.48 2.95
N ALA A 26 16.03 -13.52 3.69
CA ALA A 26 16.43 -12.69 4.81
C ALA A 26 16.74 -11.21 4.50
N THR A 27 16.73 -10.43 5.58
CA THR A 27 17.22 -9.05 5.76
C THR A 27 18.46 -8.71 4.92
N GLY A 28 18.28 -7.84 3.92
CA GLY A 28 19.34 -7.18 3.17
C GLY A 28 18.78 -5.91 2.51
N GLU A 29 19.41 -4.77 2.77
CA GLU A 29 19.05 -3.44 2.23
C GLU A 29 18.98 -3.36 0.70
N THR A 30 19.39 -4.40 -0.02
CA THR A 30 19.50 -4.41 -1.48
C THR A 30 18.21 -4.72 -2.23
N ASN A 31 17.11 -5.10 -1.56
CA ASN A 31 15.85 -5.45 -2.25
C ASN A 31 14.58 -5.15 -1.46
N VAL A 32 14.61 -4.22 -0.49
CA VAL A 32 13.36 -3.79 0.18
C VAL A 32 12.54 -2.97 -0.82
N PRO A 33 11.28 -3.32 -1.10
CA PRO A 33 10.42 -2.51 -1.95
C PRO A 33 10.31 -1.10 -1.38
N THR A 34 10.73 -0.13 -2.16
CA THR A 34 10.96 1.23 -1.68
C THR A 34 10.13 2.21 -2.48
N VAL A 35 9.46 3.13 -1.79
CA VAL A 35 8.89 4.34 -2.37
C VAL A 35 9.73 5.55 -1.98
N THR A 36 10.16 6.31 -2.99
CA THR A 36 10.94 7.54 -2.81
C THR A 36 10.13 8.75 -3.25
N TYR A 37 9.93 9.69 -2.33
CA TYR A 37 9.29 10.98 -2.59
C TYR A 37 10.30 11.99 -3.17
N TYR A 38 9.91 12.64 -4.26
CA TYR A 38 10.62 13.78 -4.85
C TYR A 38 9.76 15.03 -4.74
N ASP A 39 10.33 16.12 -4.24
CA ASP A 39 9.60 17.38 -4.01
C ASP A 39 9.43 18.26 -5.26
N GLY A 40 10.04 17.87 -6.39
CA GLY A 40 9.96 18.61 -7.65
C GLY A 40 10.78 19.90 -7.67
N SER A 41 11.73 20.06 -6.74
CA SER A 41 12.67 21.20 -6.70
C SER A 41 13.53 21.33 -7.97
N ASP A 42 13.61 20.26 -8.78
CA ASP A 42 14.24 20.21 -10.10
C ASP A 42 13.38 20.80 -11.25
N GLY A 43 12.17 21.27 -10.96
CA GLY A 43 11.24 21.83 -11.96
C GLY A 43 10.38 20.80 -12.67
N ASN A 44 10.51 19.51 -12.35
CA ASN A 44 9.78 18.42 -13.00
C ASN A 44 8.55 17.94 -12.20
N GLY A 45 8.12 18.71 -11.20
CA GLY A 45 6.97 18.41 -10.35
C GLY A 45 7.25 17.35 -9.29
N ALA A 46 6.42 17.34 -8.23
CA ALA A 46 6.50 16.36 -7.17
C ALA A 46 6.02 14.99 -7.66
N ARG A 47 6.72 13.92 -7.28
CA ARG A 47 6.46 12.56 -7.78
C ARG A 47 6.93 11.50 -6.79
N PHE A 48 6.43 10.28 -6.99
CA PHE A 48 6.93 9.08 -6.34
C PHE A 48 7.67 8.22 -7.35
N THR A 49 8.77 7.63 -6.93
CA THR A 49 9.40 6.52 -7.65
C THR A 49 9.38 5.28 -6.79
N PHE A 50 9.28 4.14 -7.43
CA PHE A 50 9.23 2.84 -6.77
C PHE A 50 10.43 2.02 -7.26
N THR A 51 11.10 1.34 -6.34
CA THR A 51 12.24 0.47 -6.65
C THR A 51 12.13 -0.83 -5.87
N HIS A 52 12.81 -1.88 -6.36
CA HIS A 52 12.70 -3.25 -5.83
C HIS A 52 11.25 -3.73 -5.74
N THR A 53 10.45 -3.34 -6.74
CA THR A 53 9.06 -3.76 -6.87
C THR A 53 8.97 -5.20 -7.36
N GLY A 54 7.80 -5.82 -7.16
CA GLY A 54 7.55 -7.17 -7.61
C GLY A 54 7.75 -7.35 -9.13
N ASP A 55 8.18 -8.56 -9.53
CA ASP A 55 8.43 -8.90 -10.94
C ASP A 55 7.22 -8.56 -11.83
N GLY A 56 7.48 -7.92 -12.96
CA GLY A 56 6.45 -7.51 -13.90
C GLY A 56 5.63 -6.28 -13.48
N SER A 57 6.00 -5.60 -12.39
CA SER A 57 5.37 -4.35 -11.96
C SER A 57 6.39 -3.27 -11.61
N ASP A 58 6.21 -2.08 -12.16
CA ASP A 58 7.01 -0.91 -11.82
C ASP A 58 6.60 -0.26 -10.48
N THR A 59 5.53 -0.73 -9.84
CA THR A 59 4.92 -0.05 -8.67
C THR A 59 4.47 -0.99 -7.54
N ASN A 60 4.49 -2.31 -7.74
CA ASN A 60 4.07 -3.26 -6.71
C ASN A 60 5.07 -3.32 -5.56
N LEU A 61 4.75 -2.63 -4.46
CA LEU A 61 5.51 -2.68 -3.20
C LEU A 61 5.22 -3.93 -2.36
N PHE A 62 4.21 -4.73 -2.73
CA PHE A 62 3.74 -5.88 -1.97
C PHE A 62 3.70 -7.19 -2.78
N PRO A 63 4.79 -7.61 -3.46
CA PRO A 63 4.83 -8.88 -4.17
C PRO A 63 4.34 -10.09 -3.37
N ASN A 64 4.61 -10.14 -2.06
CA ASN A 64 4.26 -11.29 -1.22
C ASN A 64 2.76 -11.41 -0.93
N PHE A 65 1.95 -10.39 -1.24
CA PHE A 65 0.49 -10.43 -1.01
C PHE A 65 -0.28 -11.06 -2.18
N SER A 66 0.42 -11.52 -3.20
CA SER A 66 -0.16 -12.19 -4.36
C SER A 66 -0.45 -13.66 -4.03
N ASN A 67 -1.51 -14.23 -4.60
CA ASN A 67 -1.90 -15.65 -4.39
C ASN A 67 -2.18 -16.04 -2.93
N CYS A 68 -2.62 -15.10 -2.09
CA CYS A 68 -2.98 -15.43 -0.71
C CYS A 68 -4.22 -16.33 -0.65
N MET A 69 -4.22 -17.26 0.30
CA MET A 69 -5.31 -18.19 0.57
C MET A 69 -6.07 -17.79 1.84
N PRO A 70 -7.36 -18.17 1.97
CA PRO A 70 -8.08 -18.01 3.23
C PRO A 70 -7.34 -18.65 4.41
N GLY A 71 -7.11 -17.86 5.45
CA GLY A 71 -6.33 -18.23 6.63
C GLY A 71 -4.85 -17.86 6.57
N ASP A 72 -4.37 -17.31 5.45
CA ASP A 72 -3.00 -16.82 5.36
C ASP A 72 -2.80 -15.56 6.21
N SER A 73 -1.61 -15.46 6.82
CA SER A 73 -1.11 -14.24 7.44
C SER A 73 0.27 -13.95 6.86
N LEU A 74 0.37 -12.84 6.12
CA LEU A 74 1.54 -12.51 5.31
C LEU A 74 2.07 -11.16 5.75
N THR A 75 3.37 -11.08 6.04
CA THR A 75 4.05 -9.83 6.39
C THR A 75 5.08 -9.48 5.34
N GLN A 76 5.11 -8.21 4.97
CA GLN A 76 6.08 -7.65 4.04
C GLN A 76 6.57 -6.29 4.51
N THR A 77 7.89 -6.15 4.57
CA THR A 77 8.54 -4.87 4.85
C THR A 77 8.59 -4.03 3.58
N ILE A 78 8.22 -2.75 3.70
CA ILE A 78 8.42 -1.73 2.68
C ILE A 78 9.23 -0.58 3.26
N ARG A 79 9.90 0.18 2.40
CA ARG A 79 10.67 1.37 2.77
C ARG A 79 10.04 2.62 2.19
N VAL A 80 9.88 3.64 3.03
CA VAL A 80 9.38 4.96 2.64
C VAL A 80 10.48 5.98 2.91
N GLN A 81 10.87 6.73 1.89
CA GLN A 81 11.94 7.72 2.02
C GLN A 81 11.70 8.96 1.16
N ALA A 82 12.46 10.02 1.42
CA ALA A 82 12.56 11.20 0.56
C ALA A 82 13.91 11.20 -0.14
N ASP A 83 13.95 11.69 -1.39
CA ASP A 83 15.21 11.88 -2.09
C ASP A 83 16.09 12.92 -1.35
N GLY A 84 17.37 12.59 -1.14
CA GLY A 84 18.30 13.45 -0.43
C GLY A 84 18.56 14.80 -1.12
N LYS A 85 18.18 14.96 -2.39
CA LYS A 85 18.24 16.21 -3.15
C LYS A 85 16.99 17.08 -3.00
N ASN A 86 15.94 16.59 -2.34
CA ASN A 86 14.78 17.42 -2.03
C ASN A 86 15.20 18.66 -1.24
N GLY A 87 14.50 19.78 -1.47
CA GLY A 87 14.81 21.07 -0.89
C GLY A 87 14.44 21.16 0.59
N VAL A 88 13.33 21.82 0.92
CA VAL A 88 12.80 21.94 2.30
C VAL A 88 11.44 21.27 2.47
N GLN A 89 10.86 20.75 1.38
CA GLN A 89 9.50 20.22 1.37
C GLN A 89 9.52 18.73 1.69
N GLY A 90 8.73 18.33 2.69
CA GLY A 90 8.42 16.94 2.99
C GLY A 90 7.03 16.54 2.52
N ALA A 91 6.72 15.27 2.67
CA ALA A 91 5.42 14.70 2.38
C ALA A 91 4.95 13.82 3.54
N LYS A 92 3.65 13.91 3.84
CA LYS A 92 2.97 12.89 4.62
C LYS A 92 2.54 11.77 3.68
N ILE A 93 2.92 10.55 4.02
CA ILE A 93 2.63 9.36 3.24
C ILE A 93 1.52 8.59 3.92
N TYR A 94 0.59 8.13 3.09
CA TYR A 94 -0.57 7.39 3.53
C TYR A 94 -0.73 6.09 2.75
N LEU A 95 -1.20 5.04 3.43
CA LEU A 95 -1.57 3.77 2.82
C LEU A 95 -3.08 3.61 2.84
N ARG A 96 -3.68 3.15 1.74
CA ARG A 96 -5.10 2.83 1.64
C ARG A 96 -5.27 1.60 0.77
N ALA A 97 -6.22 0.75 1.12
CA ALA A 97 -6.70 -0.28 0.21
C ALA A 97 -7.74 0.32 -0.74
N GLU A 98 -7.52 0.15 -2.03
CA GLU A 98 -8.46 0.52 -3.09
C GLU A 98 -8.65 -0.65 -4.03
N ILE A 99 -9.83 -0.72 -4.62
CA ILE A 99 -10.16 -1.69 -5.66
C ILE A 99 -10.09 -0.99 -7.02
N ASP A 100 -9.57 -1.71 -8.00
CA ASP A 100 -9.67 -1.35 -9.40
C ASP A 100 -11.10 -1.50 -9.92
N GLY A 101 -11.91 -0.47 -9.68
CA GLY A 101 -13.25 -0.36 -10.25
C GLY A 101 -14.25 -1.36 -9.68
N ASP A 102 -15.35 -1.55 -10.40
CA ASP A 102 -16.46 -2.42 -9.98
C ASP A 102 -16.29 -3.87 -10.46
N ALA A 103 -15.06 -4.28 -10.76
CA ALA A 103 -14.78 -5.62 -11.25
C ALA A 103 -15.25 -6.68 -10.23
N SER A 104 -15.94 -7.70 -10.72
CA SER A 104 -16.26 -8.87 -9.90
C SER A 104 -14.95 -9.57 -9.53
N ALA A 105 -14.79 -9.94 -8.26
CA ALA A 105 -13.65 -10.74 -7.81
C ALA A 105 -13.66 -12.15 -8.43
N LYS A 106 -14.80 -12.57 -8.98
CA LYS A 106 -14.98 -13.80 -9.74
C LYS A 106 -16.02 -13.62 -10.84
N GLU A 107 -15.64 -13.92 -12.07
CA GLU A 107 -16.53 -13.89 -13.23
C GLU A 107 -17.74 -14.83 -12.99
N GLY A 108 -18.96 -14.32 -13.25
CA GLY A 108 -20.19 -15.07 -13.01
C GLY A 108 -20.63 -15.17 -11.55
N SER A 109 -20.00 -14.44 -10.62
CA SER A 109 -20.43 -14.35 -9.22
C SER A 109 -20.86 -12.92 -8.85
N ALA A 110 -21.66 -12.80 -7.79
CA ALA A 110 -22.03 -11.50 -7.21
C ALA A 110 -20.93 -10.94 -6.28
N ILE A 111 -19.78 -11.61 -6.17
CA ILE A 111 -18.70 -11.23 -5.27
C ILE A 111 -17.90 -10.09 -5.90
N SER A 112 -17.87 -8.95 -5.22
CA SER A 112 -17.07 -7.78 -5.60
C SER A 112 -15.72 -7.79 -4.87
N TYR A 113 -14.72 -7.08 -5.41
CA TYR A 113 -13.48 -6.83 -4.66
C TYR A 113 -13.71 -6.05 -3.36
N ASN A 114 -14.82 -5.30 -3.27
CA ASN A 114 -15.22 -4.68 -2.02
C ASN A 114 -15.55 -5.76 -0.98
N ASP A 115 -16.21 -6.85 -1.34
CA ASP A 115 -16.50 -7.96 -0.41
C ASP A 115 -15.20 -8.64 0.04
N VAL A 116 -14.18 -8.73 -0.83
CA VAL A 116 -12.84 -9.23 -0.46
C VAL A 116 -12.20 -8.38 0.64
N LEU A 117 -12.27 -7.05 0.53
CA LEU A 117 -11.66 -6.14 1.52
C LEU A 117 -12.30 -6.23 2.92
N ASP A 118 -13.54 -6.74 3.05
CA ASP A 118 -14.16 -7.01 4.36
C ASP A 118 -13.55 -8.21 5.08
N HIS A 119 -12.88 -9.08 4.32
CA HIS A 119 -12.28 -10.31 4.81
C HIS A 119 -10.75 -10.27 4.82
N ILE A 120 -10.15 -9.11 4.54
CA ILE A 120 -8.71 -8.89 4.69
C ILE A 120 -8.49 -7.93 5.86
N GLY A 121 -7.91 -8.43 6.95
CA GLY A 121 -7.32 -7.60 7.99
C GLY A 121 -6.01 -7.00 7.50
N MET A 122 -5.68 -5.79 7.97
CA MET A 122 -4.39 -5.17 7.70
C MET A 122 -3.83 -4.53 8.96
N THR A 123 -2.55 -4.79 9.22
CA THR A 123 -1.79 -4.21 10.32
C THR A 123 -0.54 -3.57 9.73
N VAL A 124 -0.25 -2.34 10.13
CA VAL A 124 0.99 -1.63 9.80
C VAL A 124 1.76 -1.42 11.10
N SER A 125 3.01 -1.87 11.12
CA SER A 125 3.92 -1.74 12.24
C SER A 125 5.20 -1.04 11.83
N LYS A 126 5.77 -0.28 12.75
CA LYS A 126 7.07 0.36 12.61
C LYS A 126 7.92 -0.04 13.81
N ASP A 127 9.12 -0.57 13.56
CA ASP A 127 10.04 -1.02 14.61
C ASP A 127 9.38 -1.99 15.62
N GLY A 128 8.50 -2.87 15.12
CA GLY A 128 7.72 -3.81 15.94
C GLY A 128 6.55 -3.21 16.71
N VAL A 129 6.29 -1.90 16.58
CA VAL A 129 5.14 -1.22 17.20
C VAL A 129 4.02 -1.08 16.18
N VAL A 130 2.84 -1.63 16.49
CA VAL A 130 1.64 -1.46 15.65
C VAL A 130 1.23 0.00 15.68
N ILE A 131 1.31 0.67 14.52
CA ILE A 131 0.88 2.06 14.35
C ILE A 131 -0.54 2.14 13.82
N ALA A 132 -0.99 1.14 13.06
CA ALA A 132 -2.34 1.04 12.57
C ALA A 132 -2.77 -0.42 12.46
N SER A 133 -4.00 -0.73 12.81
CA SER A 133 -4.57 -2.04 12.51
C SER A 133 -6.07 -1.92 12.25
N ASN A 134 -6.56 -2.79 11.39
CA ASN A 134 -7.98 -2.98 11.22
C ASN A 134 -8.31 -4.42 10.86
N LYS A 135 -9.50 -4.85 11.28
CA LYS A 135 -10.04 -6.17 10.92
C LYS A 135 -10.48 -6.24 9.46
N THR A 136 -10.72 -5.10 8.82
CA THR A 136 -11.02 -4.98 7.39
C THR A 136 -10.09 -3.94 6.75
N ALA A 137 -9.67 -4.19 5.52
CA ALA A 137 -8.75 -3.31 4.81
C ALA A 137 -9.44 -2.03 4.31
N LYS A 138 -10.78 -1.95 4.40
CA LYS A 138 -11.58 -0.82 3.91
C LYS A 138 -11.40 0.46 4.68
N LEU A 139 -11.26 0.36 6.00
CA LEU A 139 -11.36 1.52 6.89
C LEU A 139 -10.39 1.35 8.02
N PHE A 140 -9.30 2.08 8.02
CA PHE A 140 -8.53 2.24 9.24
C PHE A 140 -9.25 3.22 10.15
N SER A 141 -9.35 2.90 11.44
CA SER A 141 -9.81 3.88 12.44
C SER A 141 -8.77 5.01 12.48
N GLN A 142 -9.13 6.15 11.91
CA GLN A 142 -8.31 7.33 11.59
C GLN A 142 -7.20 7.67 12.58
N LEU A 143 -5.97 7.78 12.08
CA LEU A 143 -4.80 8.31 12.80
C LEU A 143 -4.46 9.77 12.40
N ASP A 144 -4.89 10.23 11.22
CA ASP A 144 -4.81 11.63 10.80
C ASP A 144 -6.11 12.02 10.08
N ALA A 145 -7.00 12.72 10.79
CA ALA A 145 -8.41 12.90 10.43
C ALA A 145 -8.68 14.09 9.48
N ALA A 146 -7.70 14.50 8.65
CA ALA A 146 -7.95 15.52 7.64
C ALA A 146 -9.06 15.07 6.68
N ASP A 147 -9.99 15.98 6.34
CA ASP A 147 -11.13 15.64 5.48
C ASP A 147 -10.66 15.07 4.12
N GLY A 148 -11.14 13.87 3.79
CA GLY A 148 -10.71 13.09 2.62
C GLY A 148 -9.73 11.96 2.92
N LEU A 149 -9.06 11.96 4.08
CA LEU A 149 -8.09 10.91 4.47
C LEU A 149 -8.66 9.89 5.46
N LYS A 150 -9.99 9.90 5.63
CA LYS A 150 -10.73 9.12 6.64
C LYS A 150 -10.59 7.60 6.53
N SER A 151 -10.18 7.10 5.37
CA SER A 151 -9.94 5.68 5.07
C SER A 151 -8.47 5.35 4.86
N ASN A 152 -7.56 6.28 5.16
CA ASN A 152 -6.13 6.14 4.93
C ASN A 152 -5.38 5.92 6.26
N VAL A 153 -4.28 5.17 6.21
CA VAL A 153 -3.32 5.01 7.29
C VAL A 153 -2.23 6.04 7.12
N PHE A 154 -2.01 6.91 8.10
CA PHE A 154 -0.77 7.67 8.15
C PHE A 154 0.38 6.74 8.51
N ILE A 155 1.35 6.59 7.62
CA ILE A 155 2.46 5.64 7.80
C ILE A 155 3.81 6.31 8.04
N ALA A 156 4.01 7.50 7.46
CA ALA A 156 5.27 8.23 7.62
C ALA A 156 5.11 9.71 7.25
N GLU A 157 5.94 10.54 7.85
CA GLU A 157 6.30 11.84 7.30
C GLU A 157 7.75 11.75 6.84
N VAL A 158 7.99 12.05 5.56
CA VAL A 158 9.33 12.05 4.97
C VAL A 158 9.71 13.46 4.60
N GLY A 159 10.96 13.83 4.87
CA GLY A 159 11.49 15.14 4.59
C GLY A 159 12.92 15.08 4.09
N PRO A 160 13.46 16.18 3.56
CA PRO A 160 14.86 16.28 3.21
C PRO A 160 15.72 15.91 4.42
N LYS A 161 16.63 14.94 4.24
CA LYS A 161 17.55 14.45 5.29
C LYS A 161 16.86 13.75 6.47
N THR A 162 15.61 13.31 6.34
CA THR A 162 15.04 12.34 7.29
C THR A 162 15.52 10.95 6.92
N ASP A 163 15.78 10.13 7.92
CA ASP A 163 16.12 8.72 7.69
C ASP A 163 14.96 7.99 7.00
N PRO A 164 15.26 7.00 6.13
CA PRO A 164 14.25 6.10 5.59
C PRO A 164 13.43 5.45 6.72
N VAL A 165 12.15 5.23 6.45
CA VAL A 165 11.22 4.57 7.36
C VAL A 165 10.88 3.21 6.80
N ASP A 166 11.29 2.15 7.50
CA ASP A 166 10.86 0.79 7.21
C ASP A 166 9.57 0.48 7.96
N LEU A 167 8.64 -0.16 7.25
CA LEU A 167 7.31 -0.47 7.74
C LEU A 167 6.99 -1.92 7.43
N ASP A 168 6.57 -2.66 8.43
CA ASP A 168 6.03 -4.00 8.26
C ASP A 168 4.53 -3.89 8.04
N VAL A 169 4.09 -4.26 6.85
CA VAL A 169 2.68 -4.39 6.52
C VAL A 169 2.32 -5.86 6.59
N THR A 170 1.31 -6.18 7.39
CA THR A 170 0.77 -7.52 7.53
C THR A 170 -0.66 -7.53 7.00
N ILE A 171 -0.98 -8.51 6.17
CA ILE A 171 -2.36 -8.85 5.82
C ILE A 171 -2.76 -10.17 6.47
N ASP A 172 -4.00 -10.21 6.97
CA ASP A 172 -4.61 -11.41 7.52
C ASP A 172 -5.85 -11.73 6.69
N VAL A 173 -5.86 -12.89 6.04
CA VAL A 173 -6.99 -13.32 5.20
C VAL A 173 -7.94 -14.15 6.04
N ASP A 174 -9.17 -13.68 6.23
CA ASP A 174 -10.19 -14.34 7.04
C ASP A 174 -10.43 -15.78 6.51
N PRO A 175 -10.29 -16.82 7.35
CA PRO A 175 -10.63 -18.20 6.97
C PRO A 175 -12.07 -18.35 6.49
N ALA A 176 -13.00 -17.51 6.97
CA ALA A 176 -14.40 -17.51 6.56
C ALA A 176 -14.61 -17.02 5.12
N MET A 177 -13.58 -16.43 4.49
CA MET A 177 -13.58 -16.12 3.06
C MET A 177 -13.87 -17.39 2.24
N GLY A 178 -13.38 -18.57 2.65
CA GLY A 178 -13.88 -19.89 2.21
C GLY A 178 -13.79 -20.18 0.69
N ASN A 179 -14.30 -21.36 0.28
CA ASN A 179 -14.19 -21.90 -1.09
C ASN A 179 -14.80 -21.01 -2.20
N ALA A 180 -15.60 -20.01 -1.85
CA ALA A 180 -16.17 -19.08 -2.84
C ALA A 180 -15.09 -18.25 -3.55
N PHE A 181 -13.93 -18.06 -2.91
CA PHE A 181 -12.78 -17.30 -3.41
C PHE A 181 -11.57 -18.19 -3.75
N GLN A 182 -11.51 -19.45 -3.29
CA GLN A 182 -10.38 -20.37 -3.55
C GLN A 182 -10.28 -20.88 -5.00
N GLU A 183 -11.38 -20.84 -5.77
CA GLU A 183 -11.39 -21.25 -7.19
C GLU A 183 -11.28 -20.05 -8.15
N ALA A 184 -10.82 -18.89 -7.68
CA ALA A 184 -10.70 -17.65 -8.47
C ALA A 184 -9.30 -17.40 -9.04
N ALA A 185 -8.42 -18.42 -9.07
CA ALA A 185 -7.07 -18.35 -9.62
C ALA A 185 -7.01 -18.66 -11.12
#